data_AF-A0A6N3A7L3-F1
#
_entry.id   AF-A0A6N3A7L3-F1
#
_cell.length_a   1.000
_cell.length_b   1.000
_cell.length_c   1.000
_cell.angle_alpha   90.00
_cell.angle_beta   90.00
_cell.angle_gamma   90.00
#
_symmetry.space_group_name_H-M   'P 1'
#
loop_
_entity.id
_entity.type
_entity.pdbx_description
1 polymer ?
#
loop_
_entity_poly.entity_id
_entity_poly.type
_entity_poly.pdbx_seq_one_letter_code
_entity_poly.pdbx_strand_id
1 'polypeptide(L)'
;MGKADVNVNIWLSEKNRFANLFNGVIYGGENVILPEDLQVILTMLKYRKDKDGLRNYVNQNKKFFQKVDHETSQAMKAFLNMKHIPGETENKEETINMCKAIQEMYDDGVRDGMQQGRDDLLKEKVKRKLQKQKSLEQIADELEEDVKVIRKIIKEVQ
;
A
#
# COMPACT_ATOMS: atom_id res chain seq x y z
N MET A 1 32.80 -5.73 6.56
CA MET A 1 32.67 -5.08 5.24
C MET A 1 34.01 -5.19 4.53
N GLY A 2 34.02 -5.72 3.30
CA GLY A 2 35.22 -5.84 2.47
C GLY A 2 35.55 -4.53 1.74
N LYS A 3 36.77 -4.40 1.20
CA LYS A 3 37.19 -3.21 0.41
C LYS A 3 36.26 -2.94 -0.79
N ALA A 4 35.70 -3.98 -1.40
CA ALA A 4 34.73 -3.85 -2.49
C ALA A 4 33.43 -3.16 -2.03
N ASP A 5 32.89 -3.55 -0.87
CA ASP A 5 31.67 -2.94 -0.29
C ASP A 5 31.88 -1.45 0.00
N VAL A 6 33.06 -1.08 0.50
CA VAL A 6 33.42 0.32 0.76
C VAL A 6 33.47 1.13 -0.53
N ASN A 7 34.10 0.60 -1.58
CA ASN A 7 34.22 1.29 -2.86
C ASN A 7 32.86 1.45 -3.56
N VAL A 8 31.98 0.44 -3.47
CA VAL A 8 30.61 0.54 -4.00
C VAL A 8 29.81 1.59 -3.23
N ASN A 9 29.93 1.64 -1.90
CA ASN A 9 29.24 2.66 -1.09
C ASN A 9 29.72 4.08 -1.41
N ILE A 10 31.03 4.30 -1.61
CA ILE A 10 31.58 5.59 -2.04
C ILE A 10 31.11 5.92 -3.46
N TRP A 11 31.02 4.93 -4.34
CA TRP A 11 30.53 5.16 -5.70
C TRP A 11 29.04 5.54 -5.73
N LEU A 12 28.23 4.90 -4.89
CA LEU A 12 26.79 5.15 -4.75
C LEU A 12 26.46 6.40 -3.92
N SER A 13 27.42 6.99 -3.19
CA SER A 13 27.19 8.26 -2.48
C SER A 13 27.01 9.45 -3.42
N GLU A 14 27.46 9.33 -4.68
CA GLU A 14 27.22 10.29 -5.73
C GLU A 14 25.79 10.17 -6.28
N LYS A 15 24.93 11.12 -5.91
CA LYS A 15 23.49 11.10 -6.26
C LYS A 15 23.26 10.92 -7.76
N ASN A 16 24.05 11.59 -8.60
CA ASN A 16 23.97 11.50 -10.05
C ASN A 16 24.27 10.10 -10.58
N ARG A 17 25.29 9.44 -10.03
CA ARG A 17 25.65 8.07 -10.45
C ARG A 17 24.55 7.10 -10.09
N PHE A 18 23.93 7.30 -8.94
CA PHE A 18 22.84 6.47 -8.49
C PHE A 18 21.57 6.69 -9.32
N ALA A 19 21.19 7.94 -9.61
CA ALA A 19 20.09 8.24 -10.53
C ALA A 19 20.31 7.65 -11.92
N ASN A 20 21.52 7.78 -12.48
CA ASN A 20 21.87 7.21 -13.78
C ASN A 20 21.75 5.69 -13.80
N LEU A 21 22.07 5.00 -12.70
CA LEU A 21 21.87 3.56 -12.60
C LEU A 21 20.39 3.19 -12.68
N PHE A 22 19.52 3.91 -11.95
CA PHE A 22 18.07 3.69 -12.00
C PHE A 22 17.49 4.00 -13.38
N ASN A 23 17.87 5.13 -13.96
CA ASN A 23 17.50 5.53 -15.32
C ASN A 23 17.99 4.52 -16.36
N GLY A 24 19.20 3.96 -16.18
CA GLY A 24 19.72 2.89 -17.03
C GLY A 24 18.89 1.60 -16.98
N VAL A 25 18.45 1.21 -15.78
CA VAL A 25 17.71 -0.04 -15.57
C VAL A 25 16.23 0.09 -15.96
N ILE A 26 15.58 1.19 -15.59
CA ILE A 26 14.13 1.38 -15.71
C ILE A 26 13.78 2.07 -17.03
N TYR A 27 14.60 3.02 -17.48
CA TYR A 27 14.30 3.94 -18.60
C TYR A 27 15.32 3.85 -19.74
N GLY A 28 16.07 2.74 -19.83
CA GLY A 28 17.01 2.52 -20.94
C GLY A 28 18.13 3.56 -21.04
N GLY A 29 18.41 4.30 -19.96
CA GLY A 29 19.43 5.35 -19.92
C GLY A 29 18.92 6.77 -20.17
N GLU A 30 17.62 6.94 -20.43
CA GLU A 30 17.01 8.27 -20.51
C GLU A 30 17.02 8.97 -19.14
N ASN A 31 17.35 10.26 -19.12
CA ASN A 31 17.45 11.03 -17.88
C ASN A 31 16.06 11.47 -17.39
N VAL A 32 15.31 10.50 -16.86
CA VAL A 32 13.92 10.68 -16.43
C VAL A 32 13.83 10.99 -14.93
N ILE A 33 14.42 10.15 -14.07
CA ILE A 33 14.42 10.38 -12.62
C ILE A 33 15.53 11.34 -12.25
N LEU A 34 15.19 12.42 -11.54
CA LEU A 34 16.18 13.32 -10.98
C LEU A 34 16.82 12.74 -9.71
N PRO A 35 18.13 12.97 -9.48
CA PRO A 35 18.83 12.51 -8.27
C PRO A 35 18.18 12.98 -6.97
N GLU A 36 17.61 14.18 -6.97
CA GLU A 36 16.93 14.78 -5.81
C GLU A 36 15.66 14.01 -5.46
N ASP A 37 14.84 13.69 -6.46
CA ASP A 37 13.57 12.96 -6.28
C ASP A 37 13.83 11.52 -5.81
N LEU A 38 14.81 10.86 -6.43
CA LEU A 38 15.24 9.53 -6.02
C LEU A 38 15.74 9.52 -4.58
N GLN A 39 16.51 10.54 -4.17
CA GLN A 39 16.98 10.66 -2.80
C GLN A 39 15.80 10.78 -1.82
N VAL A 40 14.76 11.56 -2.15
CA VAL A 40 13.58 11.71 -1.30
C VAL A 40 12.86 10.37 -1.14
N ILE A 41 12.64 9.65 -2.25
CA ILE A 41 11.96 8.36 -2.25
C ILE A 41 12.71 7.34 -1.42
N LEU A 42 14.01 7.17 -1.68
CA LEU A 42 14.80 6.12 -1.04
C LEU A 42 15.10 6.39 0.43
N THR A 43 15.10 7.67 0.83
CA THR A 43 15.22 8.01 2.25
C THR A 43 14.07 7.45 3.08
N MET A 44 12.88 7.24 2.50
CA MET A 44 11.77 6.56 3.18
C MET A 44 12.14 5.16 3.68
N LEU A 45 13.03 4.45 2.98
CA LEU A 45 13.47 3.10 3.38
C LEU A 45 14.23 3.08 4.72
N LYS A 46 14.79 4.21 5.14
CA LYS A 46 15.41 4.34 6.48
C LYS A 46 14.38 4.13 7.58
N TYR A 47 13.13 4.51 7.32
CA TYR A 47 12.01 4.44 8.26
C TYR A 47 11.13 3.21 8.06
N ARG A 48 11.59 2.17 7.34
CA ARG A 48 10.80 0.97 7.02
C ARG A 48 10.21 0.23 8.24
N LYS A 49 10.77 0.43 9.43
CA LYS A 49 10.32 -0.14 10.71
C LYS A 49 9.87 0.93 11.72
N ASP A 50 9.88 2.20 11.32
CA ASP A 50 9.58 3.35 12.17
C ASP A 50 8.43 4.14 11.54
N LYS A 51 7.21 3.80 11.97
CA LYS A 51 5.98 4.39 11.45
C LYS A 51 5.93 5.91 11.68
N ASP A 52 6.33 6.36 12.86
CA ASP A 52 6.25 7.78 13.23
C ASP A 52 7.36 8.58 12.54
N GLY A 53 8.56 8.03 12.44
CA GLY A 53 9.64 8.60 11.64
C GLY A 53 9.26 8.74 10.16
N LEU A 54 8.66 7.71 9.58
CA LEU A 54 8.18 7.75 8.19
C LEU A 54 7.11 8.84 8.01
N ARG A 55 6.14 8.92 8.93
CA ARG A 55 5.08 9.94 8.91
C ARG A 55 5.68 11.36 8.98
N ASN A 56 6.63 11.58 9.88
CA ASN A 56 7.31 12.87 10.02
C ASN A 56 8.11 13.22 8.76
N TYR A 57 8.81 12.25 8.18
CA TYR A 57 9.58 12.44 6.95
C TYR A 57 8.69 12.81 5.76
N VAL A 58 7.58 12.10 5.55
CA VAL A 58 6.60 12.41 4.49
C VAL A 58 6.03 13.82 4.68
N ASN A 59 5.72 14.20 5.93
CA ASN A 59 5.22 15.54 6.24
C ASN A 59 6.27 16.64 6.00
N GLN A 60 7.54 16.40 6.32
CA GLN A 60 8.64 17.34 6.06
C GLN A 60 8.85 17.55 4.55
N ASN A 61 8.63 16.51 3.74
CA ASN A 61 8.78 16.53 2.28
C ASN A 61 7.44 16.65 1.55
N LYS A 62 6.40 17.19 2.22
CA LYS A 62 5.02 17.23 1.71
C LYS A 62 4.89 17.86 0.33
N LYS A 63 5.69 18.90 0.01
CA LYS A 63 5.67 19.56 -1.29
C LYS A 63 5.99 18.59 -2.44
N PHE A 64 6.96 17.70 -2.24
CA PHE A 64 7.31 16.66 -3.19
C PHE A 64 6.19 15.63 -3.29
N PHE A 65 5.78 15.05 -2.15
CA PHE A 65 4.78 13.98 -2.13
C PHE A 65 3.36 14.42 -2.55
N GLN A 66 3.05 15.71 -2.56
CA GLN A 66 1.76 16.21 -3.06
C GLN A 66 1.68 16.27 -4.59
N LYS A 67 2.82 16.27 -5.29
CA LYS A 67 2.91 16.45 -6.73
C LYS A 67 4.04 15.59 -7.31
N VAL A 68 3.86 14.29 -7.23
CA VAL A 68 4.78 13.34 -7.86
C VAL A 68 4.33 13.14 -9.30
N ASP A 69 5.22 13.36 -10.26
CA ASP A 69 4.92 13.12 -11.68
C ASP A 69 4.72 11.62 -11.99
N HIS A 70 4.19 11.34 -13.17
CA HIS A 70 3.84 9.98 -13.57
C HIS A 70 5.06 9.05 -13.56
N GLU A 71 6.17 9.45 -14.18
CA GLU A 71 7.39 8.65 -14.32
C GLU A 71 8.03 8.35 -12.96
N THR A 72 8.13 9.35 -12.09
CA THR A 72 8.61 9.18 -10.72
C THR A 72 7.70 8.22 -9.95
N SER A 73 6.37 8.33 -10.12
CA SER A 73 5.42 7.42 -9.47
C SER A 73 5.54 5.97 -9.96
N GLN A 74 5.79 5.77 -11.26
CA GLN A 74 6.02 4.43 -11.84
C GLN A 74 7.31 3.81 -11.29
N ALA A 75 8.38 4.60 -11.18
CA ALA A 75 9.61 4.16 -10.54
C ALA A 75 9.38 3.76 -9.08
N MET A 76 8.62 4.56 -8.32
CA MET A 76 8.23 4.22 -6.95
C MET A 76 7.43 2.92 -6.88
N LYS A 77 6.42 2.77 -7.74
CA LYS A 77 5.56 1.58 -7.80
C LYS A 77 6.37 0.31 -8.05
N ALA A 78 7.24 0.33 -9.07
CA ALA A 78 8.10 -0.79 -9.41
C ALA A 78 9.07 -1.11 -8.27
N PHE A 79 9.72 -0.08 -7.71
CA PHE A 79 10.76 -0.26 -6.71
C PHE A 79 10.23 -0.70 -5.34
N LEU A 80 9.06 -0.19 -4.93
CA LEU A 80 8.39 -0.58 -3.69
C LEU A 80 7.55 -1.86 -3.85
N ASN A 81 7.56 -2.48 -5.04
CA ASN A 81 6.77 -3.65 -5.39
C ASN A 81 5.28 -3.46 -5.07
N MET A 82 4.76 -2.26 -5.37
CA MET A 82 3.36 -1.90 -5.17
C MET A 82 2.54 -2.39 -6.36
N LYS A 83 1.40 -3.02 -6.09
CA LYS A 83 0.48 -3.45 -7.16
C LYS A 83 -0.20 -2.26 -7.85
N HIS A 84 -0.56 -1.25 -7.08
CA HIS A 84 -1.28 -0.06 -7.53
C HIS A 84 -1.02 1.10 -6.57
N ILE A 85 -1.01 2.33 -7.10
CA ILE A 85 -0.99 3.57 -6.33
C ILE A 85 -2.38 4.21 -6.46
N PRO A 86 -3.12 4.49 -5.37
CA PRO A 86 -4.41 5.17 -5.47
C PRO A 86 -4.29 6.53 -6.17
N GLY A 87 -5.22 6.81 -7.07
CA GLY A 87 -5.20 8.02 -7.90
C GLY A 87 -4.19 7.98 -9.04
N GLU A 88 -3.56 6.84 -9.32
CA GLU A 88 -2.76 6.60 -10.52
C GLU A 88 -3.62 6.66 -11.78
N THR A 89 -3.14 7.38 -12.80
CA THR A 89 -3.81 7.52 -14.10
C THR A 89 -2.82 7.25 -15.24
N GLU A 90 -3.35 6.92 -16.42
CA GLU A 90 -2.55 6.74 -17.64
C GLU A 90 -2.11 8.08 -18.27
N ASN A 91 -2.62 9.21 -17.77
CA ASN A 91 -2.27 10.53 -18.27
C ASN A 91 -0.93 10.99 -17.69
N LYS A 92 0.09 11.09 -18.55
CA LYS A 92 1.44 11.49 -18.16
C LYS A 92 1.57 12.93 -17.68
N GLU A 93 0.60 13.80 -18.02
CA GLU A 93 0.60 15.20 -17.56
C GLU A 93 0.05 15.35 -16.14
N GLU A 94 -0.61 14.33 -15.60
CA GLU A 94 -1.17 14.38 -14.26
C GLU A 94 -0.13 14.06 -13.19
N THR A 95 -0.22 14.79 -12.07
CA THR A 95 0.62 14.53 -10.90
C THR A 95 -0.20 13.81 -9.84
N ILE A 96 0.44 12.84 -9.20
CA ILE A 96 -0.16 12.04 -8.14
C ILE A 96 0.11 12.71 -6.79
N ASN A 97 -0.96 12.90 -6.02
CA ASN A 97 -0.88 13.31 -4.63
C ASN A 97 -0.69 12.10 -3.73
N MET A 98 0.56 11.72 -3.49
CA MET A 98 0.92 10.57 -2.66
C MET A 98 0.43 10.70 -1.22
N CYS A 99 0.33 11.92 -0.67
CA CYS A 99 -0.26 12.10 0.67
C CYS A 99 -1.73 11.68 0.71
N LYS A 100 -2.49 12.02 -0.34
CA LYS A 100 -3.88 11.59 -0.49
C LYS A 100 -3.96 10.08 -0.70
N ALA A 101 -3.10 9.52 -1.55
CA ALA A 101 -3.04 8.08 -1.80
C ALA A 101 -2.77 7.28 -0.51
N ILE A 102 -1.83 7.71 0.32
CA ILE A 102 -1.52 7.07 1.61
C ILE A 102 -2.73 7.15 2.57
N GLN A 103 -3.43 8.28 2.60
CA GLN A 103 -4.62 8.44 3.44
C GLN A 103 -5.75 7.51 2.98
N GLU A 104 -5.99 7.40 1.67
CA GLU A 104 -6.98 6.48 1.11
C GLU A 104 -6.65 5.02 1.44
N MET A 105 -5.38 4.60 1.31
CA MET A 105 -4.96 3.25 1.72
C MET A 105 -5.20 2.97 3.20
N TYR A 106 -4.98 3.98 4.06
CA TYR A 106 -5.27 3.84 5.49
C TYR A 106 -6.77 3.70 5.74
N ASP A 107 -7.58 4.55 5.11
CA ASP A 107 -9.03 4.55 5.27
C ASP A 107 -9.65 3.25 4.74
N ASP A 108 -9.15 2.73 3.61
CA ASP A 108 -9.53 1.44 3.07
C ASP A 108 -9.13 0.31 4.02
N GLY A 109 -7.91 0.33 4.58
CA GLY A 109 -7.49 -0.65 5.59
C GLY A 109 -8.36 -0.64 6.85
N VAL A 110 -8.81 0.54 7.30
CA VAL A 110 -9.76 0.67 8.42
C VAL A 110 -11.12 0.08 8.04
N ARG A 111 -11.63 0.38 6.85
CA ARG A 111 -12.92 -0.11 6.36
C ARG A 111 -12.92 -1.64 6.22
N ASP A 112 -11.88 -2.19 5.61
CA ASP A 112 -11.69 -3.63 5.44
C ASP A 112 -11.61 -4.33 6.79
N GLY A 113 -10.86 -3.76 7.74
CA GLY A 113 -10.78 -4.30 9.11
C GLY A 113 -12.13 -4.30 9.84
N MET A 114 -12.92 -3.23 9.69
CA MET A 114 -14.28 -3.18 10.26
C MET A 114 -15.21 -4.19 9.61
N GLN A 115 -15.17 -4.32 8.28
CA GLN A 115 -16.00 -5.28 7.56
C GLN A 115 -15.64 -6.71 7.94
N GLN A 116 -14.35 -7.03 7.97
CA GLN A 116 -13.87 -8.33 8.42
C GLN A 116 -14.33 -8.64 9.84
N GLY A 117 -14.25 -7.67 10.77
CA GLY A 117 -14.75 -7.85 12.13
C GLY A 117 -16.27 -8.11 12.21
N ARG A 118 -17.07 -7.47 11.34
CA ARG A 118 -18.51 -7.74 11.24
C ARG A 118 -18.78 -9.15 10.70
N ASP A 119 -18.07 -9.53 9.65
CA ASP A 119 -18.21 -10.85 9.02
C ASP A 119 -17.83 -11.98 9.99
N ASP A 120 -16.71 -11.82 10.72
CA ASP A 120 -16.25 -12.78 11.73
C ASP A 120 -17.25 -12.92 12.88
N LEU A 121 -17.79 -11.80 13.37
CA LEU A 121 -18.83 -11.80 14.40
C LEU A 121 -20.11 -12.48 13.91
N LEU A 122 -20.52 -12.23 12.66
CA LEU A 122 -21.69 -12.86 12.06
C LEU A 122 -21.50 -14.37 11.94
N LYS A 123 -20.33 -14.83 11.46
CA LYS A 123 -19.94 -16.25 11.40
C LYS A 123 -20.01 -16.91 12.77
N GLU A 124 -19.49 -16.25 13.80
CA GLU A 124 -19.54 -16.75 15.17
C GLU A 124 -20.97 -16.89 15.69
N LYS A 125 -21.82 -15.88 15.47
CA LYS A 125 -23.24 -15.92 15.86
C LYS A 125 -23.99 -17.05 15.14
N VAL A 126 -23.77 -17.23 13.83
CA VAL A 126 -24.36 -18.33 13.06
C VAL A 126 -23.94 -19.67 13.64
N LYS A 127 -22.64 -19.87 13.92
CA LYS A 127 -22.12 -21.11 14.52
C LYS A 127 -22.77 -21.42 15.87
N ARG A 128 -22.90 -20.41 16.76
CA ARG A 128 -23.56 -20.56 18.06
C ARG A 128 -25.05 -20.89 17.93
N LYS A 129 -25.75 -20.33 16.93
CA LYS A 129 -27.18 -20.63 16.70
C LYS A 129 -27.40 -22.00 16.07
N LEU A 130 -26.50 -22.46 15.18
CA LEU A 130 -26.52 -23.83 14.64
C LEU A 130 -26.34 -24.88 15.75
N GLN A 131 -25.45 -24.64 16.71
CA GLN A 131 -25.28 -25.53 17.88
C GLN A 131 -26.56 -25.64 18.72
N LYS A 132 -27.42 -24.61 18.68
CA LYS A 132 -28.75 -24.61 19.30
C LYS A 132 -29.84 -25.18 18.39
N GLN A 133 -29.46 -25.87 17.30
CA GLN A 133 -30.35 -26.55 16.36
C GLN A 133 -31.38 -25.62 15.68
N LYS A 134 -31.05 -24.33 15.53
CA LYS A 134 -31.94 -23.38 14.83
C LYS A 134 -31.92 -23.62 13.32
N SER A 135 -33.07 -23.45 12.67
CA SER A 135 -33.17 -23.55 11.21
C SER A 135 -32.49 -22.38 10.53
N LEU A 136 -32.16 -22.55 9.25
CA LEU A 136 -31.56 -21.51 8.41
C LEU A 136 -32.42 -20.22 8.39
N GLU A 137 -33.74 -20.39 8.28
CA GLU A 137 -34.73 -19.30 8.24
C GLU A 137 -34.79 -18.58 9.59
N GLN A 138 -34.78 -19.31 10.71
CA GLN A 138 -34.75 -18.72 12.05
C GLN A 138 -33.47 -17.94 12.31
N ILE A 139 -32.33 -18.43 11.82
CA ILE A 139 -31.04 -17.73 11.97
C ILE A 139 -31.04 -16.42 11.17
N ALA A 140 -31.56 -16.45 9.94
CA ALA A 140 -31.69 -15.28 9.08
C ALA A 140 -32.59 -14.21 9.72
N ASP A 141 -33.76 -14.61 10.20
CA ASP A 141 -34.70 -13.73 10.91
C ASP A 141 -34.06 -13.12 12.18
N GLU A 142 -33.48 -13.95 13.05
CA GLU A 142 -32.88 -13.47 14.31
C GLU A 142 -31.60 -12.64 14.15
N LEU A 143 -30.97 -12.68 12.98
CA LEU A 143 -29.78 -11.88 12.67
C LEU A 143 -30.11 -10.70 11.75
N GLU A 144 -31.38 -10.56 11.33
CA GLU A 144 -31.83 -9.56 10.37
C GLU A 144 -31.03 -9.60 9.05
N GLU A 145 -30.72 -10.82 8.59
CA GLU A 145 -29.89 -11.07 7.42
C GLU A 145 -30.66 -11.83 6.33
N ASP A 146 -30.22 -11.68 5.08
CA ASP A 146 -30.81 -12.46 3.98
C ASP A 146 -30.49 -13.95 4.13
N VAL A 147 -31.50 -14.79 3.87
CA VAL A 147 -31.40 -16.25 3.92
C VAL A 147 -30.23 -16.78 3.06
N LYS A 148 -29.94 -16.14 1.92
CA LYS A 148 -28.81 -16.48 1.04
C LYS A 148 -27.46 -16.18 1.71
N VAL A 149 -27.35 -15.07 2.45
CA VAL A 149 -26.14 -14.71 3.20
C VAL A 149 -25.86 -15.75 4.28
N ILE A 150 -26.87 -16.08 5.09
CA ILE A 150 -26.75 -17.12 6.11
C ILE A 150 -26.40 -18.47 5.47
N ARG A 151 -27.05 -18.85 4.37
CA ARG A 151 -26.74 -20.09 3.64
C ARG A 151 -25.29 -20.14 3.17
N LYS A 152 -24.73 -19.02 2.71
CA LYS A 152 -23.32 -18.94 2.32
C LYS A 152 -22.41 -19.12 3.53
N ILE A 153 -22.71 -18.41 4.63
CA ILE A 153 -21.92 -18.48 5.87
C ILE A 153 -21.91 -19.90 6.45
N ILE A 154 -23.05 -20.59 6.48
CA ILE A 154 -23.14 -21.96 6.98
C ILE A 154 -22.19 -22.89 6.21
N LYS A 155 -22.07 -22.74 4.88
CA LYS A 155 -21.13 -23.52 4.06
C LYS A 155 -19.66 -23.21 4.35
N GLU A 156 -19.36 -22.03 4.88
CA GLU A 156 -17.99 -21.60 5.21
C GLU A 156 -17.57 -22.01 6.64
N VAL A 157 -18.52 -22.23 7.55
CA VAL A 157 -18.25 -22.52 8.97
C VAL A 157 -18.49 -23.98 9.38
N GLN A 158 -19.04 -24.80 8.47
CA GLN A 158 -19.14 -26.26 8.57
C GLN A 158 -17.90 -26.93 7.99
#